data_AF-A0A834HXL7-F1
#
_entry.id   AF-A0A834HXL7-F1
#
_cell.length_a   1.000
_cell.length_b   1.000
_cell.length_c   1.000
_cell.angle_alpha   90.00
_cell.angle_beta   90.00
_cell.angle_gamma   90.00
#
_symmetry.space_group_name_H-M   'P 1'
#
loop_
_entity.id
_entity.type
_entity.pdbx_description
1 polymer ?
#
loop_
_entity_poly.entity_id
_entity_poly.type
_entity_poly.pdbx_seq_one_letter_code
_entity_poly.pdbx_strand_id
1 'polypeptide(L)'
;MQMWLFTLACAVCFKREDLLPCKYCLSVYYCSEEHQNKHKESHSKFCDEFKLALDMDCYFIHSIPVISLHPKEVEDELMSIPEDKNFLSSLIECSATIESMEFKNNSDEILSGLTILLGLQQGDVIVKRTISSNNLNIHIVGSSNFEYNLNWICITEIMCHWIMNVQKIHFDFIGPGCLSDSNLFQHLENFLCSKCMKRKFTATASFHQSFYHDVIIKLHKPDIVVAFNNGIHEYIDSINDTWKESLKSLLRYNSVPLLLTAYTESELTSDLNRILSVSDVKFIYGPKKNIFSNTRPLQDWESEINPLYYINNYIAVVRNKS
;
A
#
# COMPACT_ATOMS: atom_id res chain seq x y z
N MET A 1 3.21 -15.34 6.09
CA MET A 1 4.51 -15.58 6.77
C MET A 1 5.46 -16.12 5.73
N GLN A 2 6.56 -15.43 5.49
CA GLN A 2 7.41 -15.70 4.33
C GLN A 2 8.24 -16.96 4.54
N MET A 3 8.73 -17.21 5.76
CA MET A 3 9.60 -18.35 6.10
C MET A 3 9.16 -19.73 5.57
N TRP A 4 7.86 -19.99 5.43
CA TRP A 4 7.33 -21.29 4.98
C TRP A 4 7.12 -21.38 3.47
N LEU A 5 7.18 -20.26 2.76
CA LEU A 5 7.00 -20.18 1.32
C LEU A 5 8.32 -20.41 0.56
N PHE A 6 9.46 -20.20 1.23
CA PHE A 6 10.77 -20.30 0.60
C PHE A 6 11.38 -21.68 0.76
N THR A 7 11.72 -22.27 -0.38
CA THR A 7 12.46 -23.53 -0.42
C THR A 7 13.87 -23.30 0.11
N LEU A 8 14.27 -24.09 1.10
CA LEU A 8 15.65 -24.13 1.57
C LEU A 8 16.55 -24.70 0.48
N ALA A 9 17.34 -23.83 -0.15
CA ALA A 9 18.27 -24.20 -1.20
C ALA A 9 19.52 -23.30 -1.15
N CYS A 10 20.63 -23.80 -1.69
CA CYS A 10 21.84 -23.00 -1.84
C CYS A 10 21.59 -21.85 -2.83
N ALA A 11 21.86 -20.62 -2.42
CA ALA A 11 21.68 -19.42 -3.24
C ALA A 11 22.58 -19.33 -4.50
N VAL A 12 23.47 -20.32 -4.71
CA VAL A 12 24.40 -20.37 -5.84
C VAL A 12 24.13 -21.54 -6.78
N CYS A 13 23.86 -22.73 -6.25
CA CYS A 13 23.70 -23.95 -7.05
C CYS A 13 22.35 -24.66 -6.87
N PHE A 14 21.46 -24.10 -6.03
CA PHE A 14 20.12 -24.62 -5.76
C PHE A 14 20.05 -26.04 -5.15
N LYS A 15 21.19 -26.63 -4.74
CA LYS A 15 21.23 -27.87 -3.92
C LYS A 15 20.45 -27.65 -2.62
N ARG A 16 19.72 -28.66 -2.15
CA ARG A 16 18.84 -28.57 -0.96
C ARG A 16 19.34 -29.32 0.28
N GLU A 17 20.49 -29.97 0.19
CA GLU A 17 21.08 -30.76 1.27
C GLU A 17 22.35 -30.09 1.80
N ASP A 18 22.69 -30.37 3.06
CA ASP A 18 23.90 -29.88 3.74
C ASP A 18 24.01 -28.35 3.74
N LEU A 19 22.90 -27.68 4.03
CA LEU A 19 22.80 -26.23 3.95
C LEU A 19 23.29 -25.55 5.23
N LEU A 20 24.19 -24.60 5.05
CA LEU A 20 24.70 -23.67 6.05
C LEU A 20 23.97 -22.33 5.88
N PRO A 21 23.26 -21.83 6.91
CA PRO A 21 22.67 -20.50 6.85
C PRO A 21 23.75 -19.42 6.94
N CYS A 22 23.49 -18.26 6.33
CA CYS A 22 24.17 -17.04 6.71
C CYS A 22 23.96 -16.80 8.21
N LYS A 23 25.06 -16.71 8.96
CA LYS A 23 25.03 -16.60 10.44
C LYS A 23 24.37 -15.31 10.96
N TYR A 24 24.20 -14.30 10.10
CA TYR A 24 23.58 -13.04 10.47
C TYR A 24 22.08 -13.03 10.15
N CYS A 25 21.71 -13.09 8.87
CA CYS A 25 20.31 -12.97 8.47
C CYS A 25 19.49 -14.24 8.70
N LEU A 26 20.13 -15.41 8.74
CA LEU A 26 19.49 -16.73 8.84
C LEU A 26 18.44 -17.03 7.74
N SER A 27 18.35 -16.22 6.69
CA SER A 27 17.38 -16.39 5.60
C SER A 27 17.99 -16.89 4.29
N VAL A 28 19.32 -16.78 4.12
CA VAL A 28 20.03 -17.22 2.91
C VAL A 28 20.93 -18.39 3.25
N TYR A 29 20.93 -19.43 2.41
CA TYR A 29 21.59 -20.70 2.68
C TYR A 29 22.62 -21.07 1.60
N TYR A 30 23.64 -21.84 1.99
CA TYR A 30 24.75 -22.26 1.12
C TYR A 30 25.12 -23.71 1.38
N CYS A 31 25.48 -24.48 0.35
CA CYS A 31 25.96 -25.86 0.56
C CYS A 31 27.46 -25.95 0.92
N SER A 32 28.18 -24.82 0.88
CA SER A 32 29.61 -24.75 1.21
C SER A 32 30.05 -23.32 1.49
N GLU A 33 31.18 -23.15 2.20
CA GLU A 33 31.82 -21.83 2.39
C GLU A 33 32.28 -21.20 1.07
N GLU A 34 32.63 -22.01 0.07
CA GLU A 34 32.99 -21.54 -1.28
C GLU A 34 31.81 -20.78 -1.92
N HIS A 35 30.61 -21.37 -1.89
CA HIS A 35 29.41 -20.73 -2.41
C HIS A 35 29.01 -19.49 -1.59
N GLN A 36 29.20 -19.53 -0.28
CA GLN A 36 28.99 -18.36 0.57
C GLN A 36 29.93 -17.21 0.17
N ASN A 37 31.22 -17.50 -0.05
CA ASN A 37 32.19 -16.50 -0.49
C ASN A 37 31.89 -15.97 -1.88
N LYS A 38 31.47 -16.82 -2.82
CA LYS A 38 31.07 -16.43 -4.17
C LYS A 38 29.86 -15.48 -4.17
N HIS A 39 28.90 -15.69 -3.28
CA HIS A 39 27.68 -14.87 -3.17
C HIS A 39 27.83 -13.68 -2.19
N LYS A 40 28.98 -13.55 -1.51
CA LYS A 40 29.15 -12.60 -0.40
C LYS A 40 28.83 -11.16 -0.76
N GLU A 41 29.31 -10.69 -1.91
CA GLU A 41 29.13 -9.29 -2.32
C GLU A 41 27.66 -8.97 -2.63
N SER A 42 26.99 -9.78 -3.47
CA SER A 42 25.57 -9.59 -3.78
C SER A 42 24.69 -9.78 -2.54
N HIS A 43 24.98 -10.77 -1.70
CA HIS A 43 24.25 -11.00 -0.45
C HIS A 43 24.36 -9.82 0.53
N SER A 44 25.57 -9.26 0.67
CA SER A 44 25.82 -8.20 1.66
C SER A 44 24.95 -6.95 1.44
N LYS A 45 24.49 -6.72 0.21
CA LYS A 45 23.59 -5.61 -0.15
C LYS A 45 22.19 -5.73 0.45
N PHE A 46 21.76 -6.94 0.81
CA PHE A 46 20.39 -7.26 1.25
C PHE A 46 20.35 -7.99 2.60
N CYS A 47 21.52 -8.26 3.19
CA CYS A 47 21.64 -9.12 4.37
C CYS A 47 20.86 -8.55 5.57
N ASP A 48 20.90 -7.23 5.75
CA ASP A 48 20.19 -6.53 6.82
C ASP A 48 18.67 -6.57 6.59
N GLU A 49 18.21 -6.42 5.36
CA GLU A 49 16.80 -6.50 5.00
C GLU A 49 16.25 -7.92 5.13
N PHE A 50 17.04 -8.95 4.78
CA PHE A 50 16.69 -10.34 5.07
C PHE A 50 16.56 -10.58 6.58
N LYS A 51 17.50 -10.06 7.37
CA LYS A 51 17.43 -10.15 8.84
C LYS A 51 16.17 -9.47 9.36
N LEU A 52 15.85 -8.27 8.87
CA LEU A 52 14.64 -7.54 9.24
C LEU A 52 13.37 -8.30 8.86
N ALA A 53 13.31 -8.90 7.66
CA ALA A 53 12.17 -9.71 7.22
C ALA A 53 11.95 -10.91 8.14
N LEU A 54 13.02 -11.61 8.52
CA LEU A 54 12.97 -12.72 9.47
C LEU A 54 12.53 -12.26 10.86
N ASP A 55 13.07 -11.15 11.36
CA ASP A 55 12.72 -10.62 12.68
C ASP A 55 11.24 -10.19 12.74
N MET A 56 10.72 -9.63 11.65
CA MET A 56 9.29 -9.31 11.50
C MET A 56 8.42 -10.56 11.51
N ASP A 57 8.82 -11.62 10.79
CA ASP A 57 8.11 -12.90 10.82
C ASP A 57 8.11 -13.50 12.23
N CYS A 58 9.27 -13.51 12.90
CA CYS A 58 9.39 -13.98 14.29
C CYS A 58 8.49 -13.16 15.23
N TYR A 59 8.52 -11.83 15.14
CA TYR A 59 7.67 -10.98 15.97
C TYR A 59 6.19 -11.26 15.75
N PHE A 60 5.76 -11.43 14.51
CA PHE A 60 4.37 -11.75 14.17
C PHE A 60 3.91 -13.10 14.74
N ILE A 61 4.80 -14.10 14.82
CA ILE A 61 4.50 -15.42 15.42
C ILE A 61 4.32 -15.31 16.94
N HIS A 62 5.19 -14.56 17.60
CA HIS A 62 5.27 -14.56 19.07
C HIS A 62 4.34 -13.52 19.72
N SER A 63 3.99 -12.47 18.98
CA SER A 63 3.08 -11.44 19.47
C SER A 63 1.64 -11.89 19.31
N ILE A 64 0.86 -11.90 20.39
CA ILE A 64 -0.60 -11.88 20.27
C ILE A 64 -0.93 -10.53 19.61
N PRO A 65 -1.61 -10.50 18.45
CA PRO A 65 -1.94 -9.24 17.81
C PRO A 65 -2.96 -8.52 18.70
N VAL A 66 -2.47 -7.65 19.59
CA VAL A 66 -3.31 -6.68 20.28
C VAL A 66 -3.52 -5.55 19.27
N ILE A 67 -4.46 -5.76 18.35
CA ILE A 67 -4.91 -4.78 17.36
C ILE A 67 -5.83 -3.79 18.08
N SER A 68 -5.28 -3.06 19.03
CA SER A 68 -5.92 -1.85 19.56
C SER A 68 -5.04 -0.67 19.18
N LEU A 69 -4.79 -0.53 17.88
CA LEU A 69 -4.21 0.68 17.35
C LEU A 69 -5.22 1.79 17.56
N HIS A 70 -4.88 2.75 18.39
CA HIS A 70 -5.66 3.95 18.59
C HIS A 70 -4.97 5.10 17.85
N PRO A 71 -5.57 5.58 16.75
CA PRO A 71 -5.09 6.77 16.07
C PRO A 71 -5.06 7.95 17.03
N LYS A 72 -3.91 8.63 17.09
CA LYS A 72 -3.78 9.90 17.81
C LYS A 72 -4.54 11.00 17.08
N GLU A 73 -4.96 12.00 17.85
CA GLU A 73 -5.39 13.26 17.26
C GLU A 73 -4.20 13.95 16.59
N VAL A 74 -4.49 14.62 15.47
CA VAL A 74 -3.50 15.38 14.72
C VAL A 74 -3.57 16.83 15.15
N GLU A 75 -2.43 17.40 15.53
CA GLU A 75 -2.27 18.81 15.90
C GLU A 75 -2.93 19.74 14.88
N ASP A 76 -3.71 20.71 15.36
CA ASP A 76 -4.53 21.58 14.49
C ASP A 76 -3.67 22.55 13.66
N GLU A 77 -2.42 22.79 14.06
CA GLU A 77 -1.45 23.67 13.37
C GLU A 77 -0.94 23.06 12.05
N LEU A 78 -1.01 21.74 11.89
CA LEU A 78 -0.58 21.08 10.67
C LEU A 78 -1.57 21.35 9.54
N MET A 79 -1.06 21.88 8.43
CA MET A 79 -1.87 22.24 7.24
C MET A 79 -1.71 21.26 6.08
N SER A 80 -0.62 20.50 6.07
CA SER A 80 -0.26 19.53 5.04
C SER A 80 0.50 18.36 5.65
N ILE A 81 0.39 17.19 5.04
CA ILE A 81 1.07 15.96 5.46
C ILE A 81 2.58 16.20 5.36
N PRO A 82 3.33 16.09 6.45
CA PRO A 82 4.78 16.19 6.41
C PRO A 82 5.37 15.06 5.57
N GLU A 83 6.35 15.38 4.71
CA GLU A 83 7.14 14.36 4.01
C GLU A 83 8.26 13.78 4.90
N ASP A 84 7.91 13.41 6.14
CA ASP A 84 8.83 12.86 7.14
C ASP A 84 8.25 11.57 7.72
N LYS A 85 9.04 10.49 7.75
CA LYS A 85 8.64 9.22 8.36
C LYS A 85 8.43 9.34 9.87
N ASN A 86 9.09 10.29 10.54
CA ASN A 86 8.86 10.53 11.97
C ASN A 86 7.44 11.01 12.26
N PHE A 87 6.73 11.55 11.25
CA PHE A 87 5.32 11.92 11.36
C PHE A 87 4.45 10.74 11.80
N LEU A 88 4.79 9.50 11.43
CA LEU A 88 4.05 8.30 11.85
C LEU A 88 3.90 8.20 13.38
N SER A 89 4.91 8.65 14.14
CA SER A 89 4.89 8.63 15.61
C SER A 89 3.85 9.58 16.22
N SER A 90 3.46 10.61 15.47
CA SER A 90 2.37 11.52 15.85
C SER A 90 0.98 10.95 15.57
N LEU A 91 0.87 9.90 14.76
CA LEU A 91 -0.41 9.34 14.31
C LEU A 91 -0.85 8.09 15.08
N ILE A 92 0.09 7.36 15.69
CA ILE A 92 -0.19 6.13 16.43
C ILE A 92 0.26 6.28 17.88
N GLU A 93 -0.57 5.82 18.81
CA GLU A 93 -0.17 5.62 20.19
C GLU A 93 0.71 4.36 20.30
N CYS A 94 2.03 4.58 20.36
CA CYS A 94 3.02 3.53 20.57
C CYS A 94 4.15 4.11 21.43
N SER A 95 4.51 3.41 22.50
CA SER A 95 5.60 3.80 23.40
C SER A 95 6.97 3.35 22.90
N ALA A 96 7.00 2.47 21.89
CA ALA A 96 8.20 1.94 21.31
C ALA A 96 8.84 2.92 20.31
N THR A 97 10.16 2.80 20.10
CA THR A 97 10.89 3.66 19.15
C THR A 97 10.53 3.32 17.71
N ILE A 98 10.80 4.23 16.77
CA ILE A 98 10.50 4.05 15.33
C ILE A 98 11.26 2.85 14.75
N GLU A 99 12.42 2.51 15.30
CA GLU A 99 13.23 1.37 14.89
C GLU A 99 12.70 0.03 15.42
N SER A 100 11.85 0.07 16.45
CA SER A 100 11.31 -1.13 17.10
C SER A 100 10.38 -1.91 16.18
N MET A 101 10.30 -3.22 16.44
CA MET A 101 9.44 -4.10 15.65
C MET A 101 7.96 -3.82 15.86
N GLU A 102 7.59 -3.49 17.10
CA GLU A 102 6.24 -3.09 17.47
C GLU A 102 5.79 -1.87 16.66
N PHE A 103 6.60 -0.81 16.64
CA PHE A 103 6.27 0.40 15.89
C PHE A 103 6.13 0.12 14.40
N LYS A 104 7.09 -0.60 13.80
CA LYS A 104 7.06 -0.95 12.37
C LYS A 104 5.79 -1.73 12.02
N ASN A 105 5.49 -2.79 12.77
CA ASN A 105 4.30 -3.60 12.58
C ASN A 105 3.01 -2.76 12.70
N ASN A 106 2.93 -1.93 13.73
CA ASN A 106 1.79 -1.04 13.98
C ASN A 106 1.62 0.03 12.90
N SER A 107 2.73 0.58 12.41
CA SER A 107 2.71 1.60 11.36
C SER A 107 2.27 1.02 10.02
N ASP A 108 2.67 -0.22 9.70
CA ASP A 108 2.33 -0.87 8.43
C ASP A 108 0.81 -0.97 8.20
N GLU A 109 0.01 -1.06 9.26
CA GLU A 109 -1.46 -1.09 9.22
C GLU A 109 -2.09 0.19 8.63
N ILE A 110 -1.38 1.31 8.65
CA ILE A 110 -1.94 2.63 8.30
C ILE A 110 -1.31 3.26 7.05
N LEU A 111 -0.19 2.72 6.57
CA LEU A 111 0.63 3.32 5.51
C LEU A 111 -0.09 3.42 4.17
N SER A 112 -0.95 2.45 3.84
CA SER A 112 -1.83 2.52 2.66
C SER A 112 -2.83 3.69 2.76
N GLY A 113 -3.38 3.93 3.95
CA GLY A 113 -4.25 5.07 4.22
C GLY A 113 -3.53 6.41 4.06
N LEU A 114 -2.30 6.50 4.56
CA LEU A 114 -1.45 7.69 4.41
C LEU A 114 -1.03 7.94 2.96
N THR A 115 -0.79 6.86 2.20
CA THR A 115 -0.55 6.94 0.77
C THR A 115 -1.75 7.56 0.04
N ILE A 116 -2.99 7.16 0.38
CA ILE A 116 -4.21 7.76 -0.18
C ILE A 116 -4.33 9.23 0.22
N LEU A 117 -4.11 9.57 1.51
CA LEU A 117 -4.17 10.96 1.98
C LEU A 117 -3.14 11.84 1.28
N LEU A 118 -1.93 11.34 1.03
CA LEU A 118 -0.91 12.02 0.23
C LEU A 118 -1.42 12.24 -1.21
N GLY A 119 -2.02 11.22 -1.83
CA GLY A 119 -2.65 11.34 -3.14
C GLY A 119 -3.73 12.42 -3.21
N LEU A 120 -4.62 12.44 -2.22
CA LEU A 120 -5.70 13.42 -2.10
C LEU A 120 -5.17 14.85 -1.91
N GLN A 121 -4.12 15.02 -1.09
CA GLN A 121 -3.47 16.31 -0.88
C GLN A 121 -2.78 16.81 -2.14
N GLN A 122 -1.92 15.98 -2.73
CA GLN A 122 -1.17 16.35 -3.93
C GLN A 122 -2.12 16.60 -5.11
N GLY A 123 -3.19 15.80 -5.20
CA GLY A 123 -4.27 15.94 -6.16
C GLY A 123 -5.26 17.07 -5.87
N ASP A 124 -4.94 18.06 -5.03
CA ASP A 124 -5.76 19.23 -4.70
C ASP A 124 -7.18 18.91 -4.19
N VAL A 125 -7.45 17.68 -3.76
CA VAL A 125 -8.76 17.26 -3.21
C VAL A 125 -8.87 17.73 -1.76
N ILE A 126 -7.78 17.57 -1.00
CA ILE A 126 -7.65 18.11 0.36
C ILE A 126 -6.84 19.39 0.31
N VAL A 127 -7.46 20.51 0.66
CA VAL A 127 -6.79 21.81 0.80
C VAL A 127 -6.88 22.24 2.25
N LYS A 128 -5.72 22.43 2.90
CA LYS A 128 -5.63 22.81 4.32
C LYS A 128 -6.49 21.90 5.20
N ARG A 129 -6.37 20.58 4.99
CA ARG A 129 -7.13 19.54 5.72
C ARG A 129 -8.66 19.64 5.59
N THR A 130 -9.16 20.27 4.53
CA THR A 130 -10.59 20.34 4.23
C THR A 130 -10.91 19.87 2.82
N ILE A 131 -12.12 19.33 2.64
CA ILE A 131 -12.68 18.91 1.35
C ILE A 131 -13.94 19.73 1.02
N SER A 132 -14.35 19.78 -0.25
CA SER A 132 -15.47 20.66 -0.66
C SER A 132 -16.86 20.17 -0.24
N SER A 133 -17.11 18.85 -0.21
CA SER A 133 -18.47 18.30 -0.09
C SER A 133 -18.79 17.62 1.25
N ASN A 134 -17.84 17.64 2.20
CA ASN A 134 -17.83 16.86 3.46
C ASN A 134 -17.98 15.33 3.27
N ASN A 135 -18.19 14.85 2.04
CA ASN A 135 -18.24 13.45 1.64
C ASN A 135 -17.02 13.15 0.77
N LEU A 136 -16.43 11.99 0.94
CA LEU A 136 -15.27 11.55 0.18
C LEU A 136 -15.55 10.18 -0.43
N ASN A 137 -15.50 10.08 -1.76
CA ASN A 137 -15.68 8.82 -2.50
C ASN A 137 -14.33 8.37 -3.06
N ILE A 138 -13.86 7.18 -2.67
CA ILE A 138 -12.56 6.64 -3.03
C ILE A 138 -12.79 5.36 -3.81
N HIS A 139 -12.31 5.30 -5.05
CA HIS A 139 -12.36 4.07 -5.84
C HIS A 139 -11.00 3.37 -5.77
N ILE A 140 -10.98 2.13 -5.29
CA ILE A 140 -9.79 1.28 -5.20
C ILE A 140 -9.91 0.23 -6.30
N VAL A 141 -9.17 0.43 -7.38
CA VAL A 141 -9.26 -0.39 -8.59
C VAL A 141 -8.21 -1.49 -8.61
N GLY A 142 -8.49 -2.59 -9.31
CA GLY A 142 -7.65 -3.78 -9.29
C GLY A 142 -7.63 -4.48 -7.92
N SER A 143 -8.63 -4.17 -7.08
CA SER A 143 -8.72 -4.71 -5.73
C SER A 143 -8.79 -6.23 -5.74
N SER A 144 -8.01 -6.83 -4.86
CA SER A 144 -7.98 -8.26 -4.60
C SER A 144 -8.19 -8.54 -3.10
N ASN A 145 -7.94 -9.78 -2.68
CA ASN A 145 -7.95 -10.13 -1.26
C ASN A 145 -6.94 -9.31 -0.44
N PHE A 146 -5.85 -8.82 -1.02
CA PHE A 146 -4.86 -8.05 -0.28
C PHE A 146 -5.44 -6.71 0.22
N GLU A 147 -5.98 -5.89 -0.69
CA GLU A 147 -6.56 -4.58 -0.35
C GLU A 147 -7.73 -4.69 0.62
N TYR A 148 -8.51 -5.77 0.51
CA TYR A 148 -9.62 -6.06 1.41
C TYR A 148 -9.19 -6.26 2.87
N ASN A 149 -8.05 -6.94 3.10
CA ASN A 149 -7.59 -7.32 4.44
C ASN A 149 -6.80 -6.20 5.15
N LEU A 150 -6.67 -5.01 4.55
CA LEU A 150 -6.11 -3.86 5.26
C LEU A 150 -7.02 -3.43 6.42
N ASN A 151 -6.44 -2.81 7.44
CA ASN A 151 -7.17 -2.32 8.60
C ASN A 151 -7.94 -1.01 8.28
N TRP A 152 -9.01 -1.15 7.50
CA TRP A 152 -9.81 -0.04 7.02
C TRP A 152 -10.48 0.75 8.14
N ILE A 153 -10.76 0.14 9.29
CA ILE A 153 -11.28 0.84 10.47
C ILE A 153 -10.25 1.88 10.93
N CYS A 154 -9.01 1.45 11.19
CA CYS A 154 -7.93 2.34 11.62
C CYS A 154 -7.57 3.39 10.54
N ILE A 155 -7.45 2.95 9.28
CA ILE A 155 -7.20 3.84 8.13
C ILE A 155 -8.25 4.95 8.05
N THR A 156 -9.53 4.59 8.16
CA THR A 156 -10.64 5.54 8.04
C THR A 156 -10.65 6.51 9.21
N GLU A 157 -10.37 6.05 10.43
CA GLU A 157 -10.28 6.94 11.58
C GLU A 157 -9.13 7.95 11.46
N ILE A 158 -7.96 7.52 10.95
CA ILE A 158 -6.84 8.43 10.63
C ILE A 158 -7.25 9.45 9.58
N MET A 159 -7.97 9.04 8.53
CA MET A 159 -8.50 9.97 7.54
C MET A 159 -9.49 10.97 8.17
N CYS A 160 -10.30 10.54 9.14
CA CYS A 160 -11.21 11.42 9.88
C CYS A 160 -10.46 12.42 10.76
N HIS A 161 -9.39 12.01 11.45
CA HIS A 161 -8.53 12.90 12.23
C HIS A 161 -7.80 13.92 11.34
N TRP A 162 -7.37 13.48 10.15
CA TRP A 162 -6.67 14.34 9.21
C TRP A 162 -7.61 15.35 8.52
N ILE A 163 -8.76 14.90 8.01
CA ILE A 163 -9.69 15.75 7.24
C ILE A 163 -10.75 16.36 8.18
N MET A 164 -10.58 17.63 8.54
CA MET A 164 -11.33 18.27 9.63
C MET A 164 -12.84 18.34 9.40
N ASN A 165 -13.29 18.45 8.15
CA ASN A 165 -14.71 18.59 7.80
C ASN A 165 -15.32 17.34 7.15
N VAL A 166 -14.62 16.21 7.10
CA VAL A 166 -15.21 14.98 6.57
C VAL A 166 -16.30 14.46 7.53
N GLN A 167 -17.43 14.07 6.95
CA GLN A 167 -18.56 13.46 7.63
C GLN A 167 -18.82 12.04 7.13
N LYS A 168 -18.52 11.77 5.86
CA LYS A 168 -18.68 10.44 5.26
C LYS A 168 -17.50 10.09 4.36
N ILE A 169 -16.99 8.87 4.49
CA ILE A 169 -16.08 8.27 3.51
C ILE A 169 -16.73 7.03 2.91
N HIS A 170 -16.72 6.92 1.58
CA HIS A 170 -17.15 5.73 0.88
C HIS A 170 -16.00 5.14 0.07
N PHE A 171 -15.81 3.83 0.21
CA PHE A 171 -14.84 3.06 -0.56
C PHE A 171 -15.54 2.13 -1.53
N ASP A 172 -15.22 2.24 -2.81
CA ASP A 172 -15.59 1.25 -3.83
C ASP A 172 -14.37 0.39 -4.14
N PHE A 173 -14.39 -0.88 -3.71
CA PHE A 173 -13.37 -1.87 -4.06
C PHE A 173 -13.79 -2.56 -5.37
N ILE A 174 -12.99 -2.40 -6.41
CA ILE A 174 -13.33 -2.87 -7.75
C ILE A 174 -12.23 -3.78 -8.29
N GLY A 175 -12.60 -5.02 -8.60
CA GLY A 175 -11.71 -5.98 -9.24
C GLY A 175 -12.40 -7.32 -9.48
N PRO A 176 -12.02 -8.09 -10.51
CA PRO A 176 -12.64 -9.39 -10.82
C PRO A 176 -12.45 -10.44 -9.72
N GLY A 177 -11.43 -10.26 -8.87
CA GLY A 177 -11.15 -11.09 -7.70
C GLY A 177 -11.79 -10.59 -6.40
N CYS A 178 -12.57 -9.50 -6.40
CA CYS A 178 -13.26 -9.03 -5.20
C CYS A 178 -14.30 -10.06 -4.75
N LEU A 179 -14.35 -10.34 -3.46
CA LEU A 179 -15.43 -11.11 -2.85
C LEU A 179 -16.70 -10.25 -2.83
N SER A 180 -17.84 -10.85 -3.15
CA SER A 180 -19.14 -10.24 -2.93
C SER A 180 -19.44 -10.26 -1.43
N ASP A 181 -19.75 -9.10 -0.87
CA ASP A 181 -20.20 -8.89 0.51
C ASP A 181 -19.09 -8.86 1.56
N SER A 182 -18.99 -7.74 2.27
CA SER A 182 -18.21 -7.67 3.50
C SER A 182 -18.81 -6.70 4.50
N ASN A 183 -18.68 -7.08 5.76
CA ASN A 183 -19.10 -6.31 6.92
C ASN A 183 -17.98 -5.37 7.41
N LEU A 184 -17.12 -4.87 6.51
CA LEU A 184 -15.88 -4.15 6.84
C LEU A 184 -16.07 -3.01 7.86
N PHE A 185 -17.16 -2.26 7.72
CA PHE A 185 -17.52 -1.15 8.61
C PHE A 185 -18.71 -1.46 9.51
N GLN A 186 -19.12 -2.73 9.59
CA GLN A 186 -20.12 -3.14 10.56
C GLN A 186 -19.55 -2.87 11.96
N HIS A 187 -20.30 -2.16 12.78
CA HIS A 187 -19.88 -1.76 14.13
C HIS A 187 -18.69 -0.77 14.18
N LEU A 188 -18.44 0.00 13.10
CA LEU A 188 -17.41 1.04 13.09
C LEU A 188 -17.47 1.94 14.32
N GLU A 189 -18.68 2.30 14.77
CA GLU A 189 -18.94 3.12 15.95
C GLU A 189 -18.31 2.58 17.25
N ASN A 190 -18.08 1.27 17.35
CA ASN A 190 -17.45 0.65 18.52
C ASN A 190 -15.93 0.87 18.57
N PHE A 191 -15.32 1.24 17.43
CA PHE A 191 -13.88 1.43 17.30
C PHE A 191 -13.47 2.90 17.25
N LEU A 192 -14.39 3.79 16.83
CA LEU A 192 -14.12 5.23 16.75
C LEU A 192 -13.85 5.86 18.12
N CYS A 193 -12.91 6.80 18.15
CA CYS A 193 -12.67 7.64 19.30
C CYS A 193 -13.87 8.54 19.60
N SER A 194 -13.89 9.08 20.83
CA SER A 194 -15.01 9.91 21.29
C SER A 194 -15.28 11.16 20.43
N LYS A 195 -14.24 11.74 19.80
CA LYS A 195 -14.36 12.91 18.93
C LYS A 195 -14.97 12.54 17.57
N CYS A 196 -14.51 11.45 16.95
CA CYS A 196 -15.07 10.90 15.72
C CYS A 196 -16.55 10.50 15.88
N MET A 197 -16.89 9.85 17.00
CA MET A 197 -18.28 9.54 17.34
C MET A 197 -19.14 10.81 17.48
N LYS A 198 -18.65 11.83 18.20
CA LYS A 198 -19.36 13.12 18.36
C LYS A 198 -19.57 13.86 17.03
N ARG A 199 -18.63 13.73 16.09
CA ARG A 199 -18.75 14.27 14.72
C ARG A 199 -19.80 13.55 13.87
N LYS A 200 -20.39 12.46 14.36
CA LYS A 200 -21.30 11.58 13.62
C LYS A 200 -20.68 11.12 12.30
N PHE A 201 -19.37 10.86 12.34
CA PHE A 201 -18.62 10.38 11.20
C PHE A 201 -19.10 8.98 10.80
N THR A 202 -19.18 8.72 9.50
CA THR A 202 -19.59 7.41 8.96
C THR A 202 -18.64 6.95 7.86
N ALA A 203 -18.46 5.65 7.73
CA ALA A 203 -17.79 5.08 6.57
C ALA A 203 -18.53 3.84 6.04
N THR A 204 -18.50 3.68 4.72
CA THR A 204 -19.18 2.58 4.02
C THR A 204 -18.29 2.01 2.93
N ALA A 205 -18.40 0.72 2.65
CA ALA A 205 -17.71 0.06 1.53
C ALA A 205 -18.71 -0.58 0.58
N SER A 206 -18.32 -0.70 -0.69
CA SER A 206 -19.01 -1.52 -1.69
C SER A 206 -17.98 -2.33 -2.46
N PHE A 207 -18.32 -3.58 -2.76
CA PHE A 207 -17.41 -4.55 -3.38
C PHE A 207 -17.97 -4.96 -4.73
N HIS A 208 -17.19 -4.72 -5.76
CA HIS A 208 -17.58 -4.90 -7.15
C HIS A 208 -16.70 -5.96 -7.78
N GLN A 209 -17.22 -7.18 -7.87
CA GLN A 209 -16.58 -8.27 -8.60
C GLN A 209 -16.72 -8.04 -10.12
N SER A 210 -16.00 -7.06 -10.64
CA SER A 210 -16.11 -6.58 -12.02
C SER A 210 -14.86 -5.81 -12.43
N PHE A 211 -14.70 -5.57 -13.73
CA PHE A 211 -13.67 -4.66 -14.21
C PHE A 211 -14.12 -3.20 -14.07
N TYR A 212 -13.17 -2.28 -13.96
CA TYR A 212 -13.48 -0.88 -13.67
C TYR A 212 -14.29 -0.22 -14.78
N HIS A 213 -14.01 -0.56 -16.04
CA HIS A 213 -14.74 -0.05 -17.21
C HIS A 213 -16.23 -0.44 -17.23
N ASP A 214 -16.62 -1.54 -16.57
CA ASP A 214 -18.01 -2.03 -16.55
C ASP A 214 -18.89 -1.35 -15.50
N VAL A 215 -18.26 -0.83 -14.43
CA VAL A 215 -18.98 -0.34 -13.25
C VAL A 215 -18.88 1.16 -13.05
N ILE A 216 -17.81 1.83 -13.52
CA ILE A 216 -17.56 3.25 -13.24
C ILE A 216 -18.75 4.18 -13.53
N ILE A 217 -19.55 3.89 -14.55
CA ILE A 217 -20.73 4.70 -14.93
C ILE A 217 -21.92 4.54 -13.98
N LYS A 218 -21.95 3.46 -13.19
CA LYS A 218 -23.02 3.12 -12.23
C LYS A 218 -22.70 3.58 -10.82
N LEU A 219 -21.43 3.90 -10.55
CA LEU A 219 -20.93 4.34 -9.25
C LEU A 219 -21.04 5.86 -9.13
N HIS A 220 -20.97 6.35 -7.88
CA HIS A 220 -20.76 7.77 -7.66
C HIS A 220 -19.41 8.20 -8.25
N LYS A 221 -19.29 9.48 -8.61
CA LYS A 221 -18.02 10.01 -9.08
C LYS A 221 -16.98 9.95 -7.94
N PRO A 222 -15.79 9.37 -8.16
CA PRO A 222 -14.73 9.38 -7.17
C PRO A 222 -14.14 10.78 -7.00
N ASP A 223 -13.64 11.05 -5.80
CA ASP A 223 -12.73 12.15 -5.52
C ASP A 223 -11.26 11.76 -5.79
N ILE A 224 -10.94 10.46 -5.75
CA ILE A 224 -9.66 9.88 -6.17
C ILE A 224 -9.85 8.44 -6.66
N VAL A 225 -9.06 8.05 -7.67
CA VAL A 225 -8.91 6.66 -8.09
C VAL A 225 -7.55 6.16 -7.61
N VAL A 226 -7.53 4.99 -6.97
CA VAL A 226 -6.34 4.42 -6.31
C VAL A 226 -6.06 3.05 -6.91
N ALA A 227 -4.88 2.89 -7.51
CA ALA A 227 -4.39 1.64 -8.07
C ALA A 227 -3.13 1.20 -7.29
N PHE A 228 -3.31 0.26 -6.35
CA PHE A 228 -2.20 -0.26 -5.55
C PHE A 228 -1.49 -1.41 -6.24
N ASN A 229 -0.19 -1.25 -6.54
CA ASN A 229 0.71 -2.30 -7.08
C ASN A 229 0.07 -3.21 -8.14
N ASN A 230 -0.66 -2.61 -9.09
CA ASN A 230 -1.61 -3.34 -9.94
C ASN A 230 -0.99 -3.97 -11.21
N GLY A 231 0.29 -3.73 -11.47
CA GLY A 231 0.98 -4.32 -12.64
C GLY A 231 0.25 -4.03 -13.95
N ILE A 232 -0.23 -2.79 -14.14
CA ILE A 232 -1.06 -2.40 -15.31
C ILE A 232 -0.33 -2.66 -16.64
N HIS A 233 1.00 -2.75 -16.61
CA HIS A 233 1.87 -3.06 -17.75
C HIS A 233 2.14 -4.56 -18.03
N GLU A 234 1.84 -5.49 -17.12
CA GLU A 234 2.42 -6.86 -17.16
C GLU A 234 2.00 -7.70 -18.37
N TYR A 235 0.81 -7.47 -18.91
CA TYR A 235 0.19 -8.36 -19.91
C TYR A 235 -0.06 -7.70 -21.25
N ILE A 236 0.63 -6.59 -21.56
CA ILE A 236 0.43 -5.81 -22.79
C ILE A 236 0.38 -6.70 -24.03
N ASP A 237 -0.67 -6.54 -24.82
CA ASP A 237 -0.91 -7.24 -26.10
C ASP A 237 -1.06 -8.77 -25.98
N SER A 238 -1.26 -9.29 -24.77
CA SER A 238 -1.62 -10.68 -24.53
C SER A 238 -3.13 -10.86 -24.35
N ILE A 239 -3.61 -12.11 -24.43
CA ILE A 239 -5.02 -12.45 -24.12
C ILE A 239 -5.38 -12.21 -22.64
N ASN A 240 -4.38 -12.06 -21.77
CA ASN A 240 -4.54 -11.80 -20.35
C ASN A 240 -4.49 -10.31 -20.00
N ASP A 241 -4.43 -9.41 -21.00
CA ASP A 241 -4.49 -7.95 -20.78
C ASP A 241 -5.89 -7.52 -20.33
N THR A 242 -6.16 -7.63 -19.04
CA THR A 242 -7.44 -7.21 -18.43
C THR A 242 -7.53 -5.70 -18.17
N TRP A 243 -6.42 -4.97 -18.33
CA TRP A 243 -6.35 -3.54 -18.05
C TRP A 243 -6.70 -2.70 -19.27
N LYS A 244 -6.47 -3.19 -20.49
CA LYS A 244 -6.62 -2.46 -21.76
C LYS A 244 -7.88 -1.59 -21.84
N GLU A 245 -9.06 -2.14 -21.55
CA GLU A 245 -10.33 -1.42 -21.57
C GLU A 245 -10.50 -0.48 -20.36
N SER A 246 -9.91 -0.84 -19.22
CA SER A 246 -9.93 -0.04 -17.99
C SER A 246 -9.05 1.21 -18.06
N LEU A 247 -8.00 1.25 -18.90
CA LEU A 247 -7.03 2.37 -18.93
C LEU A 247 -7.69 3.75 -19.13
N LYS A 248 -8.63 3.85 -20.08
CA LYS A 248 -9.39 5.10 -20.29
C LYS A 248 -10.35 5.41 -19.14
N SER A 249 -10.84 4.37 -18.46
CA SER A 249 -11.74 4.52 -17.32
C SER A 249 -11.00 5.09 -16.10
N LEU A 250 -9.72 4.73 -15.90
CA LEU A 250 -8.84 5.30 -14.86
C LEU A 250 -8.72 6.83 -14.96
N LEU A 251 -8.81 7.37 -16.18
CA LEU A 251 -8.66 8.80 -16.49
C LEU A 251 -9.98 9.45 -16.92
N ARG A 252 -11.12 8.80 -16.66
CA ARG A 252 -12.44 9.23 -17.15
C ARG A 252 -12.80 10.66 -16.73
N TYR A 253 -12.43 11.05 -15.52
CA TYR A 253 -12.80 12.35 -14.96
C TYR A 253 -11.58 13.25 -14.85
N ASN A 254 -11.57 14.34 -15.61
CA ASN A 254 -10.43 15.24 -15.71
C ASN A 254 -10.06 15.91 -14.40
N SER A 255 -11.02 16.09 -13.49
CA SER A 255 -10.78 16.69 -12.18
C SER A 255 -10.25 15.69 -11.15
N VAL A 256 -10.27 14.39 -11.44
CA VAL A 256 -10.00 13.34 -10.46
C VAL A 256 -8.55 12.87 -10.61
N PRO A 257 -7.73 12.94 -9.55
CA PRO A 257 -6.40 12.35 -9.56
C PRO A 257 -6.47 10.81 -9.59
N LEU A 258 -5.55 10.23 -10.34
CA LEU A 258 -5.21 8.81 -10.31
C LEU A 258 -3.92 8.65 -9.50
N LEU A 259 -4.00 7.92 -8.39
CA LEU A 259 -2.85 7.50 -7.61
C LEU A 259 -2.45 6.09 -8.02
N LEU A 260 -1.19 5.91 -8.38
CA LEU A 260 -0.58 4.61 -8.65
C LEU A 260 0.52 4.34 -7.64
N THR A 261 0.63 3.09 -7.21
CA THR A 261 1.81 2.58 -6.52
C THR A 261 2.37 1.35 -7.21
N ALA A 262 3.65 1.05 -6.97
CA ALA A 262 4.30 -0.16 -7.44
C ALA A 262 5.36 -0.66 -6.45
N TYR A 263 5.80 -1.91 -6.62
CA TYR A 263 6.84 -2.51 -5.81
C TYR A 263 8.23 -2.01 -6.21
N THR A 264 8.42 -1.72 -7.50
CA THR A 264 9.69 -1.22 -8.06
C THR A 264 9.52 0.05 -8.89
N GLU A 265 10.62 0.78 -9.10
CA GLU A 265 10.65 1.97 -9.96
C GLU A 265 10.37 1.61 -11.42
N SER A 266 10.87 0.46 -11.86
CA SER A 266 10.69 -0.05 -13.22
C SER A 266 9.24 -0.38 -13.51
N GLU A 267 8.54 -1.03 -12.58
CA GLU A 267 7.10 -1.30 -12.67
C GLU A 267 6.31 0.01 -12.77
N LEU A 268 6.53 0.96 -11.85
CA LEU A 268 5.80 2.22 -11.88
C LEU A 268 6.03 2.98 -13.20
N THR A 269 7.28 2.98 -13.68
CA THR A 269 7.62 3.60 -14.97
C THR A 269 6.87 2.94 -16.11
N SER A 270 6.79 1.60 -16.11
CA SER A 270 6.09 0.83 -17.13
C SER A 270 4.56 1.04 -17.07
N ASP A 271 3.98 1.07 -15.87
CA ASP A 271 2.57 1.40 -15.65
C ASP A 271 2.23 2.80 -16.17
N LEU A 272 3.05 3.80 -15.86
CA LEU A 272 2.86 5.17 -16.33
C LEU A 272 2.98 5.27 -17.85
N ASN A 273 3.93 4.57 -18.46
CA ASN A 273 4.05 4.49 -19.92
C ASN A 273 2.80 3.86 -20.55
N ARG A 274 2.22 2.84 -19.91
CA ARG A 274 0.96 2.24 -20.36
C ARG A 274 -0.21 3.23 -20.27
N ILE A 275 -0.30 4.02 -19.21
CA ILE A 275 -1.30 5.09 -19.08
C ILE A 275 -1.12 6.16 -20.16
N LEU A 276 0.12 6.62 -20.39
CA LEU A 276 0.46 7.61 -21.42
C LEU A 276 0.12 7.13 -22.84
N SER A 277 0.09 5.82 -23.07
CA SER A 277 -0.28 5.27 -24.38
C SER A 277 -1.75 5.50 -24.77
N VAL A 278 -2.63 5.80 -23.81
CA VAL A 278 -4.08 6.01 -24.07
C VAL A 278 -4.57 7.44 -23.85
N SER A 279 -3.83 8.27 -23.13
CA SER A 279 -4.21 9.66 -22.83
C SER A 279 -3.03 10.49 -22.36
N ASP A 280 -3.05 11.78 -22.68
CA ASP A 280 -2.13 12.75 -22.11
C ASP A 280 -2.48 13.02 -20.64
N VAL A 281 -1.47 12.91 -19.76
CA VAL A 281 -1.62 13.19 -18.34
C VAL A 281 -0.69 14.31 -17.87
N LYS A 282 -1.12 14.99 -16.80
CA LYS A 282 -0.30 15.88 -16.00
C LYS A 282 0.22 15.08 -14.81
N PHE A 283 1.54 15.04 -14.66
CA PHE A 283 2.19 14.55 -13.45
C PHE A 283 2.02 15.59 -12.35
N ILE A 284 1.35 15.20 -11.28
CA ILE A 284 1.09 16.05 -10.11
C ILE A 284 2.15 15.77 -9.04
N TYR A 285 2.47 14.50 -8.83
CA TYR A 285 3.44 14.07 -7.83
C TYR A 285 4.13 12.78 -8.27
N GLY A 286 5.44 12.67 -8.04
CA GLY A 286 6.24 11.56 -8.53
C GLY A 286 6.35 11.52 -10.08
N PRO A 287 6.85 10.42 -10.65
CA PRO A 287 7.22 9.16 -9.99
C PRO A 287 8.40 9.33 -9.02
N LYS A 288 8.28 8.79 -7.81
CA LYS A 288 9.38 8.72 -6.83
C LYS A 288 9.12 7.64 -5.78
N LYS A 289 10.11 7.39 -4.91
CA LYS A 289 9.94 6.52 -3.74
C LYS A 289 8.85 7.06 -2.82
N ASN A 290 7.94 6.19 -2.40
CA ASN A 290 6.86 6.53 -1.49
C ASN A 290 7.40 6.56 -0.06
N ILE A 291 7.22 7.69 0.61
CA ILE A 291 7.58 7.83 2.03
C ILE A 291 6.69 6.96 2.93
N PHE A 292 5.49 6.61 2.45
CA PHE A 292 4.53 5.73 3.11
C PHE A 292 4.51 4.33 2.49
N SER A 293 5.64 3.87 1.94
CA SER A 293 5.83 2.45 1.63
C SER A 293 5.76 1.63 2.91
N ASN A 294 5.37 0.36 2.82
CA ASN A 294 5.48 -0.52 3.98
C ASN A 294 6.93 -0.60 4.50
N THR A 295 7.08 -0.89 5.78
CA THR A 295 8.39 -1.02 6.41
C THR A 295 8.95 -2.44 6.31
N ARG A 296 8.08 -3.41 6.04
CA ARG A 296 8.42 -4.82 5.93
C ARG A 296 9.00 -5.21 4.57
N PRO A 297 10.25 -5.71 4.50
CA PRO A 297 10.77 -6.33 3.28
C PRO A 297 10.03 -7.65 3.00
N LEU A 298 9.68 -7.86 1.74
CA LEU A 298 9.05 -9.08 1.23
C LEU A 298 9.99 -9.75 0.23
N GLN A 299 10.17 -11.06 0.34
CA GLN A 299 11.01 -11.83 -0.57
C GLN A 299 10.33 -12.02 -1.93
N ASP A 300 11.08 -11.68 -2.98
CA ASP A 300 10.70 -11.87 -4.39
C ASP A 300 11.23 -13.24 -4.88
N TRP A 301 10.36 -14.02 -5.52
CA TRP A 301 10.71 -15.32 -6.08
C TRP A 301 11.07 -15.26 -7.57
N GLU A 302 10.74 -14.17 -8.26
CA GLU A 302 10.96 -13.99 -9.69
C GLU A 302 12.27 -13.25 -9.99
N SER A 303 12.71 -12.38 -9.09
CA SER A 303 13.84 -11.48 -9.32
C SER A 303 15.16 -12.01 -8.74
N GLU A 304 16.08 -12.37 -9.63
CA GLU A 304 17.48 -12.68 -9.26
C GLU A 304 18.28 -11.42 -8.89
N ILE A 305 17.81 -10.23 -9.28
CA ILE A 305 18.52 -8.95 -9.13
C ILE A 305 18.15 -8.27 -7.82
N ASN A 306 16.86 -8.22 -7.50
CA ASN A 306 16.32 -7.62 -6.28
C ASN A 306 15.49 -8.69 -5.55
N PRO A 307 16.10 -9.43 -4.61
CA PRO A 307 15.42 -10.55 -3.95
C PRO A 307 14.39 -10.09 -2.91
N LEU A 308 14.23 -8.78 -2.73
CA LEU A 308 13.34 -8.16 -1.75
C LEU A 308 12.61 -6.97 -2.39
N TYR A 309 11.33 -6.83 -2.04
CA TYR A 309 10.47 -5.74 -2.45
C TYR A 309 9.65 -5.20 -1.27
N TYR A 310 9.01 -4.06 -1.49
CA TYR A 310 8.18 -3.37 -0.51
C TYR A 310 6.84 -3.04 -1.15
N ILE A 311 5.75 -3.21 -0.42
CA ILE A 311 4.41 -2.82 -0.84
C ILE A 311 4.30 -1.30 -0.89
N ASN A 312 3.72 -0.79 -1.97
CA ASN A 312 3.56 0.64 -2.21
C ASN A 312 4.91 1.40 -2.18
N ASN A 313 6.00 0.80 -2.66
CA ASN A 313 7.35 1.34 -2.56
C ASN A 313 7.58 2.60 -3.40
N TYR A 314 6.92 2.68 -4.56
CA TYR A 314 6.95 3.83 -5.45
C TYR A 314 5.54 4.38 -5.62
N ILE A 315 5.44 5.68 -5.88
CA ILE A 315 4.18 6.39 -6.01
C ILE A 315 4.22 7.39 -7.17
N ALA A 316 3.11 7.49 -7.89
CA ALA A 316 2.82 8.61 -8.77
C ALA A 316 1.36 9.06 -8.60
N VAL A 317 1.13 10.37 -8.74
CA VAL A 317 -0.21 10.95 -8.84
C VAL A 317 -0.27 11.70 -10.16
N VAL A 318 -1.23 11.31 -10.99
CA VAL A 318 -1.45 11.90 -12.31
C VAL A 318 -2.90 12.34 -12.46
N ARG A 319 -3.16 13.24 -13.41
CA ARG A 319 -4.51 13.68 -13.76
C ARG A 319 -4.61 13.85 -15.27
N ASN A 320 -5.75 13.53 -15.85
CA ASN A 320 -5.98 13.72 -17.28
C ASN A 320 -5.86 15.21 -17.64
N LYS A 321 -5.17 15.53 -18.75
CA LYS A 321 -5.06 16.91 -19.27
C LYS A 321 -6.25 17.34 -20.10
N SER A 322 -6.97 16.39 -20.69
CA SER A 322 -7.96 16.62 -21.75
C SER A 322 -9.36 16.60 -21.22
#